data_AF-A0A8J8FL66-F1
#
_entry.id   AF-A0A8J8FL66-F1
#
_cell.length_a   1.000
_cell.length_b   1.000
_cell.length_c   1.000
_cell.angle_alpha   90.00
_cell.angle_beta   90.00
_cell.angle_gamma   90.00
#
_symmetry.space_group_name_H-M   'P 1'
#
loop_
_entity.id
_entity.type
_entity.pdbx_description
1 polymer ?
#
loop_
_entity_poly.entity_id
_entity_poly.type
_entity_poly.pdbx_seq_one_letter_code
_entity_poly.pdbx_strand_id
1 'polypeptide(L)'
;MAGFWGVGSQVTGQSIEIADIVKRLGFTQIFYFGDLDAKGLEIVNILRNYLLPLGIDLQLAEPLYKFIIKSALSTEAKKANNAGDFDTTWMPKSIVQNLKYLISINRRIPQEAFIASMLNGSS
;
A
#
# COMPACT_ATOMS: atom_id res chain seq x y z
N MET A 1 1.96 2.40 18.36
CA MET A 1 1.80 2.38 16.88
C MET A 1 1.88 3.82 16.42
N ALA A 2 2.86 4.17 15.59
CA ALA A 2 2.91 5.48 14.93
C ALA A 2 2.36 5.31 13.51
N GLY A 3 1.42 6.17 13.10
CA GLY A 3 0.82 6.15 11.76
C GLY A 3 1.25 7.38 10.98
N PHE A 4 1.75 7.18 9.77
CA PHE A 4 2.11 8.25 8.83
C PHE A 4 1.07 8.29 7.72
N TRP A 5 0.54 9.47 7.44
CA TRP A 5 -0.46 9.70 6.40
C TRP A 5 0.13 10.60 5.34
N GLY A 6 0.05 10.21 4.07
CA GLY A 6 0.61 10.98 2.96
C GLY A 6 -0.11 10.71 1.65
N VAL A 7 -0.09 11.69 0.75
CA VAL A 7 -0.61 11.54 -0.62
C VAL A 7 0.44 10.82 -1.46
N GLY A 8 0.06 9.76 -2.19
CA GLY A 8 1.01 8.78 -2.78
C GLY A 8 2.22 9.36 -3.51
N SER A 9 2.12 10.46 -4.24
CA SER A 9 3.27 11.07 -4.94
C SER A 9 4.25 11.83 -4.03
N GLN A 10 3.87 12.14 -2.79
CA GLN A 10 4.69 12.86 -1.82
C GLN A 10 5.45 11.90 -0.87
N VAL A 11 5.02 10.63 -0.78
CA VAL A 11 5.62 9.63 0.10
C VAL A 11 7.07 9.32 -0.29
N THR A 12 7.41 9.32 -1.58
CA THR A 12 8.80 9.18 -2.04
C THR A 12 9.63 10.43 -1.71
N GLY A 13 9.06 11.63 -1.80
CA GLY A 13 9.73 12.88 -1.41
C GLY A 13 9.95 13.04 0.09
N GLN A 14 9.14 12.35 0.90
CA GLN A 14 9.23 12.34 2.37
C GLN A 14 10.07 11.17 2.91
N SER A 15 10.70 10.38 2.04
CA SER A 15 11.46 9.18 2.43
C SER A 15 12.56 9.45 3.47
N ILE A 16 13.28 10.58 3.36
CA ILE A 16 14.27 11.03 4.35
C ILE A 16 13.61 11.32 5.70
N GLU A 17 12.51 12.08 5.69
CA GLU A 17 11.79 12.47 6.91
C GLU A 17 11.16 11.25 7.63
N ILE A 18 10.58 10.33 6.85
CA ILE A 18 10.07 9.06 7.37
C ILE A 18 11.19 8.27 8.05
N ALA A 19 12.36 8.14 7.39
CA ALA A 19 13.49 7.41 7.94
C ALA A 19 14.00 8.06 9.24
N ASP A 20 14.10 9.38 9.29
CA ASP A 20 14.53 10.13 10.47
C ASP A 20 13.58 9.98 11.64
N ILE A 21 12.26 10.10 11.41
CA ILE A 21 11.27 9.93 12.48
C ILE A 21 11.30 8.49 13.01
N VAL A 22 11.34 7.51 12.11
CA VAL A 22 11.35 6.08 12.47
C VAL A 22 12.58 5.74 13.31
N LYS A 23 13.76 6.24 12.91
CA LYS A 23 15.01 6.09 13.70
C LYS A 23 14.92 6.78 15.06
N ARG A 24 14.44 8.03 15.10
CA ARG A 24 14.29 8.80 16.36
C ARG A 24 13.36 8.11 17.34
N LEU A 25 12.30 7.46 16.84
CA LEU A 25 11.35 6.71 17.64
C LEU A 25 11.81 5.28 17.96
N GLY A 26 12.97 4.86 17.45
CA GLY A 26 13.53 3.53 17.70
C GLY A 26 12.76 2.39 17.00
N PHE A 27 11.97 2.70 15.98
CA PHE A 27 11.26 1.68 15.20
C PHE A 27 12.16 1.14 14.09
N THR A 28 12.06 -0.17 13.85
CA THR A 28 12.74 -0.86 12.76
C THR A 28 11.77 -1.41 11.71
N GLN A 29 10.47 -1.21 11.92
CA GLN A 29 9.43 -1.72 11.06
C GLN A 29 8.32 -0.68 10.85
N ILE A 30 7.83 -0.57 9.62
CA ILE A 30 6.73 0.28 9.22
C ILE A 30 5.71 -0.55 8.44
N PHE A 31 4.42 -0.29 8.67
CA PHE A 31 3.34 -0.87 7.89
C PHE A 31 2.74 0.18 6.96
N TYR A 32 2.62 -0.16 5.68
CA TYR A 32 1.99 0.68 4.67
C TYR A 32 0.55 0.22 4.38
N PHE A 33 -0.36 1.18 4.28
CA PHE A 33 -1.71 0.98 3.76
C PHE A 33 -2.06 2.12 2.81
N GLY A 34 -2.61 1.78 1.66
CA GLY A 34 -3.00 2.71 0.61
C GLY A 34 -3.79 1.99 -0.48
N ASP A 35 -3.98 2.65 -1.61
CA ASP A 35 -4.71 2.09 -2.76
C ASP A 35 -4.12 0.73 -3.19
N LEU A 36 -5.00 -0.22 -3.48
CA LEU A 36 -4.62 -1.47 -4.14
C LEU A 36 -4.72 -1.28 -5.65
N ASP A 37 -3.68 -0.69 -6.23
CA ASP A 37 -3.40 -0.61 -7.65
C ASP A 37 -1.90 -0.65 -7.93
N ALA A 38 -1.51 -0.79 -9.19
CA ALA A 38 -0.10 -0.94 -9.57
C ALA A 38 0.72 0.29 -9.17
N LYS A 39 0.16 1.49 -9.33
CA LYS A 39 0.86 2.74 -9.01
C LYS A 39 1.07 2.90 -7.51
N GLY A 40 0.06 2.60 -6.70
CA GLY A 40 0.14 2.63 -5.24
C GLY A 40 1.25 1.72 -4.75
N LEU A 41 1.35 0.50 -5.27
CA LEU A 41 2.37 -0.47 -4.87
C LEU A 41 3.76 -0.18 -5.45
N GLU A 42 3.87 0.43 -6.63
CA GLU A 42 5.14 0.90 -7.18
C GLU A 42 5.79 1.96 -6.27
N ILE A 43 5.01 2.95 -5.83
CA ILE A 43 5.45 4.00 -4.89
C ILE A 43 6.01 3.38 -3.61
N VAL A 44 5.31 2.37 -3.09
CA VAL A 44 5.70 1.68 -1.86
C VAL A 44 6.98 0.87 -2.06
N ASN A 45 7.13 0.21 -3.21
CA ASN A 45 8.33 -0.53 -3.54
C ASN A 45 9.57 0.39 -3.58
N ILE A 46 9.42 1.59 -4.16
CA ILE A 46 10.49 2.61 -4.16
C ILE A 46 10.85 3.01 -2.73
N LEU A 47 9.86 3.32 -1.88
CA LEU A 47 10.10 3.68 -0.49
C LEU A 47 10.78 2.54 0.28
N ARG A 48 10.31 1.30 0.09
CA ARG A 48 10.90 0.12 0.72
C ARG A 48 12.37 -0.03 0.37
N ASN A 49 12.72 0.10 -0.91
CA ASN A 49 14.10 -0.02 -1.37
C ASN A 49 15.00 1.08 -0.81
N TYR A 50 14.46 2.26 -0.52
CA TYR A 50 15.18 3.33 0.17
C TYR A 50 15.39 3.04 1.66
N LEU A 51 14.38 2.48 2.35
CA LEU A 51 14.40 2.23 3.78
C LEU A 51 15.20 0.99 4.18
N LEU A 52 15.21 -0.04 3.34
CA LEU A 52 15.82 -1.33 3.64
C LEU A 52 17.34 -1.22 3.98
N PRO A 53 18.16 -0.47 3.21
CA PRO A 53 19.57 -0.23 3.58
C PRO A 53 19.76 0.52 4.90
N LEU A 54 18.74 1.22 5.39
CA LEU A 54 18.76 1.95 6.66
C LEU A 54 18.36 1.07 7.85
N GLY A 55 18.11 -0.22 7.64
CA GLY A 55 17.67 -1.17 8.67
C GLY A 55 16.18 -1.04 9.02
N ILE A 56 15.39 -0.39 8.16
CA ILE A 56 13.95 -0.19 8.37
C ILE A 56 13.21 -1.09 7.38
N ASP A 57 12.48 -2.07 7.90
CA ASP A 57 11.64 -2.95 7.09
C ASP A 57 10.26 -2.32 6.86
N LEU A 58 9.86 -2.21 5.58
CA LEU A 58 8.53 -1.77 5.20
C LEU A 58 7.72 -2.98 4.74
N GLN A 59 6.59 -3.20 5.41
CA GLN A 59 5.65 -4.26 5.10
C GLN A 59 4.28 -3.68 4.72
N LEU A 60 3.48 -4.43 3.96
CA LEU A 60 2.08 -4.08 3.75
C LEU A 60 1.28 -4.41 5.01
N ALA A 61 0.34 -3.55 5.37
CA ALA A 61 -0.63 -3.80 6.43
C ALA A 61 -1.65 -4.86 5.97
N GLU A 62 -1.22 -6.12 5.93
CA GLU A 62 -1.98 -7.23 5.35
C GLU A 62 -3.42 -7.36 5.89
N PRO A 63 -3.70 -7.18 7.21
CA PRO A 63 -5.08 -7.22 7.70
C PRO A 63 -5.99 -6.18 7.07
N LEU A 64 -5.50 -4.96 6.82
CA LEU A 64 -6.27 -3.87 6.22
C LEU A 64 -6.53 -4.15 4.72
N TYR A 65 -5.51 -4.64 4.01
CA TYR A 65 -5.68 -5.07 2.62
C TYR A 65 -6.69 -6.23 2.51
N LYS A 66 -6.61 -7.23 3.38
CA LYS A 66 -7.58 -8.33 3.43
C LYS A 66 -9.01 -7.83 3.67
N PHE A 67 -9.18 -6.80 4.51
CA PHE A 67 -10.48 -6.19 4.78
C PHE A 67 -11.06 -5.52 3.53
N ILE A 68 -10.30 -4.65 2.86
CA ILE A 68 -10.80 -3.95 1.65
C ILE A 68 -11.01 -4.90 0.47
N ILE A 69 -10.19 -5.94 0.32
CA ILE A 69 -10.37 -6.99 -0.70
C ILE A 69 -11.71 -7.70 -0.49
N LYS A 70 -12.06 -8.05 0.75
CA LYS A 70 -13.34 -8.71 1.07
C LYS A 70 -14.55 -7.83 0.78
N SER A 71 -14.42 -6.51 0.89
CA SER A 71 -15.53 -5.58 0.62
C SER A 71 -15.97 -5.56 -0.84
N ALA A 72 -15.12 -6.03 -1.76
CA ALA A 72 -15.34 -5.98 -3.21
C ALA A 72 -15.64 -4.58 -3.80
N LEU A 73 -15.39 -3.51 -3.04
CA LEU A 73 -15.61 -2.12 -3.45
C LEU A 73 -14.50 -1.62 -4.38
N SER A 74 -14.42 -2.22 -5.56
CA SER A 74 -13.49 -1.80 -6.61
C SER A 74 -14.09 -0.71 -7.49
N THR A 75 -13.24 0.21 -7.97
CA THR A 75 -13.61 1.24 -8.95
C THR A 75 -12.77 1.07 -10.21
N GLU A 76 -13.18 1.70 -11.31
CA GLU A 76 -12.32 1.83 -12.48
C GLU A 76 -11.03 2.58 -12.12
N ALA A 77 -9.92 2.17 -12.73
CA ALA A 77 -8.67 2.90 -12.58
C ALA A 77 -8.71 4.17 -13.44
N LYS A 78 -8.47 5.34 -12.83
CA LYS A 78 -8.47 6.65 -13.52
C LYS A 78 -7.40 6.76 -14.63
N LYS A 79 -6.38 5.90 -14.57
CA LYS A 79 -5.35 5.69 -15.59
C LYS A 79 -5.20 4.19 -15.76
N ALA A 80 -4.66 3.75 -16.91
CA ALA A 80 -4.36 2.34 -17.15
C ALA A 80 -3.62 1.74 -15.95
N ASN A 81 -4.24 0.78 -15.30
CA ASN A 81 -3.66 0.07 -14.17
C ASN A 81 -2.67 -0.96 -14.69
N ASN A 82 -1.59 -0.51 -15.31
CA ASN A 82 -0.58 -1.39 -15.90
C ASN A 82 0.32 -1.90 -14.78
N ALA A 83 0.58 -3.21 -14.76
CA ALA A 83 1.66 -3.77 -13.96
C ALA A 83 2.98 -3.16 -14.45
N GLY A 84 3.54 -2.20 -13.73
CA GLY A 84 4.97 -1.91 -13.87
C GLY A 84 5.77 -3.15 -13.46
N ASP A 85 6.99 -3.30 -13.99
CA ASP A 85 7.93 -4.35 -13.58
C ASP A 85 8.54 -4.02 -12.21
N PHE A 86 7.72 -3.96 -11.15
CA PHE A 86 8.21 -3.80 -9.79
C PHE A 86 8.23 -5.14 -9.05
N ASP A 87 9.18 -5.26 -8.11
CA ASP A 87 9.34 -6.45 -7.29
C ASP A 87 8.13 -6.63 -6.37
N THR A 88 7.45 -7.76 -6.51
CA THR A 88 6.31 -8.17 -5.69
C THR A 88 6.64 -9.33 -4.74
N THR A 89 7.89 -9.80 -4.73
CA THR A 89 8.30 -10.98 -3.95
C THR A 89 8.23 -10.76 -2.44
N TRP A 90 8.37 -9.51 -2.00
CA TRP A 90 8.25 -9.10 -0.60
C TRP A 90 6.79 -8.95 -0.13
N MET A 91 5.83 -8.95 -1.06
CA MET A 91 4.41 -8.75 -0.75
C MET A 91 3.71 -10.08 -0.41
N PRO A 92 2.69 -10.07 0.46
CA PRO A 92 1.86 -11.24 0.71
C PRO A 92 1.20 -11.76 -0.59
N LYS A 93 1.30 -13.08 -0.82
CA LYS A 93 0.79 -13.74 -2.05
C LYS A 93 -0.67 -13.40 -2.36
N SER A 94 -1.53 -13.32 -1.34
CA SER A 94 -2.95 -12.99 -1.51
C SER A 94 -3.15 -11.57 -2.06
N ILE A 95 -2.32 -10.62 -1.65
CA ILE A 95 -2.37 -9.24 -2.15
C ILE A 95 -1.91 -9.20 -3.61
N VAL A 96 -0.81 -9.91 -3.92
CA VAL A 96 -0.28 -9.99 -5.29
C VAL A 96 -1.29 -10.62 -6.26
N GLN A 97 -1.98 -11.67 -5.86
CA GLN A 97 -3.02 -12.29 -6.70
C GLN A 97 -4.18 -11.34 -6.98
N ASN A 98 -4.67 -10.62 -5.96
CA ASN A 98 -5.74 -9.64 -6.13
C ASN A 98 -5.31 -8.44 -6.98
N LEU A 99 -4.08 -7.95 -6.78
CA LEU A 99 -3.49 -6.92 -7.62
C LEU A 99 -3.48 -7.33 -9.10
N LYS A 100 -2.97 -8.53 -9.40
CA LYS A 100 -2.92 -9.06 -10.79
C LYS A 100 -4.31 -9.15 -11.40
N TYR A 101 -5.29 -9.61 -10.62
CA TYR A 101 -6.68 -9.65 -11.06
C TYR A 101 -7.21 -8.24 -11.36
N LEU A 102 -7.03 -7.28 -10.45
CA LEU A 102 -7.45 -5.89 -10.63
C LEU A 102 -6.82 -5.22 -11.86
N ILE A 103 -5.53 -5.47 -12.09
CA ILE A 103 -4.81 -5.03 -13.29
C ILE A 103 -5.45 -5.62 -14.56
N SER A 104 -5.75 -6.93 -14.57
CA SER A 104 -6.33 -7.61 -15.74
C SER A 104 -7.71 -7.08 -16.16
N ILE A 105 -8.45 -6.49 -15.22
CA ILE A 105 -9.76 -5.88 -15.47
C ILE A 105 -9.73 -4.34 -15.42
N ASN A 106 -8.54 -3.74 -15.37
CA ASN A 106 -8.32 -2.29 -15.27
C ASN A 106 -9.11 -1.60 -14.13
N ARG A 107 -9.17 -2.25 -12.96
CA ARG A 107 -9.80 -1.72 -11.74
C ARG A 107 -8.77 -1.49 -10.64
N ARG A 108 -9.19 -0.79 -9.59
CA ARG A 108 -8.44 -0.56 -8.35
C ARG A 108 -9.36 -0.73 -7.14
N ILE A 109 -8.79 -0.95 -5.96
CA ILE A 109 -9.53 -0.78 -4.71
C ILE A 109 -8.95 0.47 -4.01
N PRO A 110 -9.71 1.58 -3.92
CA PRO A 110 -9.24 2.78 -3.22
C PRO A 110 -9.09 2.50 -1.73
N GLN A 111 -8.14 3.14 -1.06
CA GLN A 111 -7.99 3.03 0.40
C GLN A 111 -9.26 3.46 1.15
N GLU A 112 -10.02 4.40 0.58
CA GLU A 112 -11.28 4.90 1.14
C GLU A 112 -12.36 3.81 1.18
N ALA A 113 -12.22 2.72 0.42
CA ALA A 113 -13.05 1.54 0.53
C ALA A 113 -13.03 0.95 1.95
N PHE A 114 -11.95 1.16 2.71
CA PHE A 114 -11.87 0.77 4.12
C PHE A 114 -12.95 1.46 4.97
N ILE A 115 -13.11 2.77 4.82
CA ILE A 115 -14.13 3.54 5.55
C ILE A 115 -15.53 3.08 5.11
N ALA A 116 -15.76 2.98 3.80
CA ALA A 116 -17.05 2.55 3.27
C ALA A 116 -17.45 1.13 3.74
N SER A 117 -16.48 0.20 3.83
CA SER A 117 -16.74 -1.16 4.30
C SER A 117 -16.94 -1.25 5.80
N MET A 118 -16.30 -0.41 6.61
CA MET A 118 -16.63 -0.31 8.04
C MET A 118 -18.04 0.26 8.28
N LEU A 119 -18.45 1.25 7.49
CA LEU A 119 -19.80 1.83 7.58
C LEU A 119 -20.89 0.83 7.14
N ASN A 120 -20.62 0.01 6.12
CA ASN A 120 -21.58 -0.99 5.61
C ASN A 120 -21.56 -2.31 6.40
N GLY A 121 -20.51 -2.60 7.17
CA GLY A 121 -20.32 -3.84 7.93
C GLY A 121 -20.93 -3.85 9.33
N SER A 122 -21.78 -2.87 9.67
CA SER A 122 -22.49 -2.77 10.96
C SER A 122 -23.90 -3.39 10.93
N SER A 123 -24.16 -4.33 10.02
CA SER A 123 -25.46 -5.03 9.87
C SER A 123 -25.39 -6.45 10.44
#